data_AF-A0A6H1W4R4-F1
#
_entry.id   AF-A0A6H1W4R4-F1
#
_cell.length_a   1.000
_cell.length_b   1.000
_cell.length_c   1.000
_cell.angle_alpha   90.00
_cell.angle_beta   90.00
_cell.angle_gamma   90.00
#
_symmetry.space_group_name_H-M   'P 1'
#
loop_
_entity.id
_entity.type
_entity.pdbx_description
1 polymer ?
#
loop_
_entity_poly.entity_id
_entity_poly.type
_entity_poly.pdbx_seq_one_letter_code
_entity_poly.pdbx_strand_id
1 'polypeptide(L)'
;MSDEPRPVSARSGPAATRIAVITRASWLLVLVLTAVFHFLRGAPVDAWIFLGGAVLIALDALGWLHIPVRALPDGQTLSRRVIAFSLIGVAALTFAFAPLYGGADTALVVGLGVLLLPVVWADRPRASGAVDTGGRPQSQDAAPEARAAIRRAAIAWSAVIVAGCAWEIAAFFLGRSSPAAENAFPALSDLVDPAVAWPPARAALVVLWLAGGYALLRRGRR
;
A
#
# COMPACT_ATOMS: atom_id res chain seq x y z
N MET A 1 26.28 1.48 50.11
CA MET A 1 25.20 0.54 49.74
C MET A 1 24.55 1.13 48.51
N SER A 2 25.02 0.72 47.33
CA SER A 2 24.67 1.34 46.06
C SER A 2 23.52 0.55 45.47
N ASP A 3 22.33 1.16 45.40
CA ASP A 3 21.16 0.56 44.75
C ASP A 3 21.41 0.51 43.24
N GLU A 4 21.67 -0.71 42.75
CA GLU A 4 21.80 -0.99 41.33
C GLU A 4 20.39 -0.94 40.69
N PRO A 5 20.11 -0.05 39.73
CA PRO A 5 18.80 0.06 39.12
C PRO A 5 18.49 -1.22 38.34
N ARG A 6 17.55 -2.02 38.85
CA ARG A 6 17.09 -3.24 38.17
C ARG A 6 16.50 -2.87 36.81
N PRO A 7 16.93 -3.51 35.71
CA PRO A 7 16.40 -3.24 34.39
C PRO A 7 14.92 -3.64 34.34
N VAL A 8 14.05 -2.65 34.13
CA VAL A 8 12.62 -2.88 33.93
C VAL A 8 12.43 -3.55 32.58
N SER A 9 12.24 -4.86 32.61
CA SER A 9 11.91 -5.65 31.42
C SER A 9 10.49 -5.30 30.95
N ALA A 10 10.39 -4.39 29.99
CA ALA A 10 9.15 -4.05 29.32
C ALA A 10 8.67 -5.27 28.51
N ARG A 11 7.82 -6.11 29.11
CA ARG A 11 7.16 -7.20 28.40
C ARG A 11 6.16 -6.61 27.42
N SER A 12 6.41 -6.77 26.13
CA SER A 12 5.42 -6.55 25.08
C SER A 12 4.21 -7.43 25.38
N GLY A 13 3.06 -6.83 25.68
CA GLY A 13 1.88 -7.58 26.10
C GLY A 13 1.28 -8.44 24.97
N PRO A 14 0.57 -9.53 25.31
CA PRO A 14 -0.07 -10.45 24.35
C PRO A 14 -1.05 -9.76 23.36
N ALA A 15 -1.55 -8.57 23.70
CA ALA A 15 -2.43 -7.79 22.86
C ALA A 15 -1.75 -7.26 21.57
N ALA A 16 -0.49 -6.82 21.63
CA ALA A 16 0.22 -6.28 20.46
C ALA A 16 0.46 -7.37 19.40
N THR A 17 0.85 -8.56 19.86
CA THR A 17 1.04 -9.74 19.01
C THR A 17 -0.27 -10.14 18.33
N ARG A 18 -1.39 -10.14 19.07
CA ARG A 18 -2.71 -10.47 18.52
C ARG A 18 -3.14 -9.49 17.41
N ILE A 19 -2.95 -8.19 17.60
CA ILE A 19 -3.30 -7.17 16.58
C ILE A 19 -2.48 -7.41 15.31
N ALA A 20 -1.16 -7.63 15.42
CA ALA A 20 -0.31 -7.87 14.27
C ALA A 20 -0.73 -9.14 13.49
N VAL A 21 -1.08 -10.22 14.20
CA VAL A 21 -1.58 -11.45 13.60
C VAL A 21 -2.90 -11.22 12.87
N ILE A 22 -3.86 -10.55 13.50
CA ILE A 22 -5.16 -10.26 12.89
C ILE A 22 -4.97 -9.40 11.64
N THR A 23 -4.19 -8.32 11.71
CA THR A 23 -3.94 -7.45 10.55
C THR A 23 -3.32 -8.23 9.40
N ARG A 24 -2.31 -9.08 9.66
CA ARG A 24 -1.69 -9.91 8.62
C ARG A 24 -2.68 -10.91 8.02
N ALA A 25 -3.45 -11.60 8.86
CA ALA A 25 -4.46 -12.55 8.41
C ALA A 25 -5.54 -11.87 7.56
N SER A 26 -5.99 -10.68 7.94
CA SER A 26 -6.94 -9.88 7.16
C SER A 26 -6.37 -9.52 5.78
N TRP A 27 -5.11 -9.08 5.70
CA TRP A 27 -4.47 -8.78 4.41
C TRP A 27 -4.33 -10.01 3.52
N LEU A 28 -3.90 -11.14 4.10
CA LEU A 28 -3.78 -12.40 3.37
C LEU A 28 -5.16 -12.85 2.83
N LEU A 29 -6.20 -12.77 3.66
CA LEU A 29 -7.57 -13.10 3.25
C LEU A 29 -8.03 -12.21 2.09
N VAL A 30 -7.84 -10.90 2.19
CA VAL A 30 -8.21 -9.95 1.12
C VAL A 30 -7.52 -10.31 -0.19
N LEU A 31 -6.20 -10.54 -0.18
CA LEU A 31 -5.46 -10.88 -1.40
C LEU A 31 -5.92 -12.20 -2.02
N VAL A 32 -6.18 -13.22 -1.20
CA VAL A 32 -6.69 -14.52 -1.68
C VAL A 32 -8.07 -14.36 -2.30
N LEU A 33 -8.99 -13.66 -1.63
CA LEU A 33 -10.34 -13.41 -2.15
C LEU A 33 -10.29 -12.64 -3.47
N THR A 34 -9.44 -11.61 -3.57
CA THR A 34 -9.22 -10.86 -4.81
C THR A 34 -8.68 -11.76 -5.92
N ALA A 35 -7.67 -12.60 -5.64
CA ALA A 35 -7.11 -13.53 -6.63
C ALA A 35 -8.17 -14.50 -7.15
N VAL A 36 -8.98 -15.09 -6.26
CA VAL A 36 -10.10 -15.97 -6.65
C VAL A 36 -11.09 -15.23 -7.53
N PHE A 37 -11.47 -14.00 -7.16
CA PHE A 37 -12.39 -13.18 -7.96
C PHE A 37 -11.85 -12.92 -9.37
N HIS A 38 -10.56 -12.60 -9.53
CA HIS A 38 -9.95 -12.39 -10.84
C HIS A 38 -9.91 -13.67 -11.69
N PHE A 39 -9.68 -14.85 -11.10
CA PHE A 39 -9.83 -16.13 -11.82
C PHE A 39 -11.27 -16.33 -12.32
N LEU A 40 -12.27 -16.04 -11.48
CA LEU A 40 -13.68 -16.16 -11.85
C LEU A 40 -14.09 -15.15 -12.94
N ARG A 41 -13.46 -13.97 -12.97
CA ARG A 41 -13.65 -12.94 -14.00
C ARG A 41 -12.91 -13.24 -15.32
N GLY A 42 -12.05 -14.28 -15.36
CA GLY A 42 -11.25 -14.61 -16.54
C GLY A 42 -10.04 -13.71 -16.74
N ALA A 43 -9.53 -13.09 -15.67
CA ALA A 43 -8.32 -12.26 -15.66
C ALA A 43 -7.17 -12.97 -14.92
N PRO A 44 -6.57 -14.03 -15.50
CA PRO A 44 -5.62 -14.89 -14.78
C PRO A 44 -4.32 -14.18 -14.41
N VAL A 45 -3.87 -13.21 -15.21
CA VAL A 45 -2.63 -12.46 -14.93
C VAL A 45 -2.75 -11.69 -13.61
N ASP A 46 -3.85 -10.96 -13.43
CA ASP A 46 -4.13 -10.24 -12.19
C ASP A 46 -4.25 -11.20 -11.01
N ALA A 47 -4.94 -12.32 -11.21
CA ALA A 47 -5.09 -13.34 -10.17
C ALA A 47 -3.73 -13.85 -9.67
N TRP A 48 -2.78 -14.11 -10.57
CA TRP A 48 -1.43 -14.52 -10.21
C TRP A 48 -0.65 -13.43 -9.48
N ILE A 49 -0.83 -12.15 -9.82
CA ILE A 49 -0.19 -11.04 -9.11
C ILE A 49 -0.67 -10.99 -7.65
N PHE A 50 -1.99 -11.04 -7.43
CA PHE A 50 -2.56 -11.01 -6.08
C PHE A 50 -2.19 -12.26 -5.27
N LEU A 51 -2.23 -13.44 -5.91
CA LEU A 51 -1.83 -14.69 -5.26
C LEU A 51 -0.35 -14.70 -4.90
N GLY A 52 0.52 -14.19 -5.77
CA GLY A 52 1.95 -14.03 -5.49
C GLY A 52 2.19 -13.12 -4.28
N GLY A 53 1.46 -12.00 -4.20
CA GLY A 53 1.47 -11.13 -3.02
C GLY A 53 1.01 -11.85 -1.74
N ALA A 54 -0.05 -12.65 -1.80
CA ALA A 54 -0.54 -13.43 -0.67
C ALA A 54 0.48 -14.47 -0.19
N VAL A 55 1.11 -15.18 -1.14
CA VAL A 55 2.19 -16.14 -0.86
C VAL A 55 3.38 -15.44 -0.20
N LEU A 56 3.80 -14.28 -0.72
CA LEU A 56 4.92 -13.54 -0.14
C LEU A 56 4.64 -13.09 1.30
N ILE A 57 3.42 -12.62 1.59
CA ILE A 57 3.01 -12.27 2.97
C ILE A 57 2.96 -13.52 3.86
N ALA A 58 2.48 -14.66 3.35
CA ALA A 58 2.45 -15.91 4.09
C ALA A 58 3.86 -16.39 4.45
N LEU A 59 4.78 -16.36 3.48
CA LEU A 59 6.17 -16.77 3.68
C LEU A 59 6.94 -15.81 4.61
N ASP A 60 6.68 -14.50 4.55
CA ASP A 60 7.18 -13.53 5.54
C ASP A 60 6.63 -13.82 6.94
N ALA A 61 5.34 -14.17 7.05
CA ALA A 61 4.72 -14.52 8.34
C ALA A 61 5.29 -15.82 8.95
N LEU A 62 5.73 -16.76 8.11
CA LEU A 62 6.43 -17.98 8.52
C LEU A 62 7.91 -17.74 8.86
N GLY A 63 8.43 -16.52 8.64
CA GLY A 63 9.83 -16.18 8.84
C GLY A 63 10.77 -16.76 7.78
N TRP A 64 10.25 -17.20 6.64
CA TRP A 64 11.06 -17.78 5.57
C TRP A 64 11.74 -16.71 4.71
N LEU A 65 11.11 -15.54 4.56
CA LEU A 65 11.74 -14.37 3.94
C LEU A 65 12.50 -13.54 4.97
N HIS A 66 13.79 -13.83 5.13
CA HIS A 66 14.73 -12.87 5.72
C HIS A 66 15.27 -11.99 4.60
N ILE A 67 14.56 -10.91 4.24
CA ILE A 67 15.12 -9.91 3.31
C ILE A 67 15.88 -8.87 4.14
N PRO A 68 17.23 -8.88 4.16
CA PRO A 68 18.01 -7.85 4.81
C PRO A 68 17.99 -6.57 3.97
N VAL A 69 16.89 -5.84 4.01
CA VAL A 69 16.83 -4.51 3.39
C VAL A 69 17.63 -3.56 4.29
N ARG A 70 18.90 -3.33 3.93
CA ARG A 70 19.71 -2.28 4.56
C ARG A 70 19.05 -0.94 4.28
N ALA A 71 18.51 -0.31 5.33
CA ALA A 71 18.08 1.08 5.26
C ALA A 71 19.30 1.95 4.88
N LEU A 72 19.17 2.75 3.83
CA LEU A 72 20.19 3.75 3.50
C LEU A 72 20.21 4.82 4.61
N PRO A 73 21.39 5.37 4.97
CA PRO A 73 21.52 6.40 5.99
C PRO A 73 20.64 7.63 5.72
N ASP A 74 19.89 8.06 6.73
CA ASP A 74 18.81 9.05 6.67
C ASP A 74 19.32 10.52 6.67
N GLY A 75 20.35 10.79 5.87
CA GLY A 75 21.17 12.01 6.02
C GLY A 75 20.65 13.29 5.38
N GLN A 76 19.69 13.27 4.44
CA GLN A 76 19.32 14.48 3.67
C GLN A 76 17.85 14.53 3.26
N THR A 77 17.00 15.09 4.12
CA THR A 77 15.55 15.22 3.86
C THR A 77 15.21 16.10 2.66
N LEU A 78 16.08 17.06 2.30
CA LEU A 78 15.87 17.94 1.14
C LEU A 78 16.07 17.17 -0.17
N SER A 79 17.15 16.37 -0.25
CA SER A 79 17.44 15.48 -1.37
C SER A 79 16.28 14.50 -1.59
N ARG A 80 15.72 13.94 -0.51
CA ARG A 80 14.60 12.98 -0.61
C ARG A 80 13.31 13.59 -1.19
N ARG A 81 13.01 14.87 -0.92
CA ARG A 81 11.85 15.56 -1.52
C ARG A 81 12.05 15.78 -3.01
N VAL A 82 13.23 16.29 -3.39
CA VAL A 82 13.57 16.51 -4.80
C VAL A 82 13.51 15.19 -5.55
N ILE A 83 14.15 14.13 -5.05
CA ILE A 83 14.09 12.80 -5.65
C ILE A 83 12.64 12.31 -5.77
N ALA A 84 11.83 12.43 -4.72
CA ALA A 84 10.43 12.00 -4.77
C ALA A 84 9.63 12.75 -5.84
N PHE A 85 9.70 14.09 -5.87
CA PHE A 85 8.97 14.89 -6.87
C PHE A 85 9.51 14.69 -8.28
N SER A 86 10.82 14.51 -8.45
CA SER A 86 11.42 14.13 -9.74
C SER A 86 10.91 12.78 -10.21
N LEU A 87 10.87 11.76 -9.34
CA LEU A 87 10.32 10.44 -9.67
C LEU A 87 8.82 10.53 -10.02
N ILE A 88 8.05 11.34 -9.28
CA ILE A 88 6.63 11.58 -9.59
C ILE A 88 6.49 12.23 -10.97
N GLY A 89 7.29 13.25 -11.28
CA GLY A 89 7.25 13.95 -12.56
C GLY A 89 7.66 13.04 -13.73
N VAL A 90 8.73 12.26 -13.56
CA VAL A 90 9.18 11.28 -14.57
C VAL A 90 8.13 10.21 -14.77
N ALA A 91 7.56 9.65 -13.70
CA ALA A 91 6.47 8.68 -13.80
C ALA A 91 5.28 9.29 -14.55
N ALA A 92 4.80 10.46 -14.13
CA ALA A 92 3.65 11.12 -14.77
C ALA A 92 3.88 11.37 -16.27
N LEU A 93 5.06 11.87 -16.65
CA LEU A 93 5.43 12.07 -18.05
C LEU A 93 5.48 10.74 -18.82
N THR A 94 6.08 9.72 -18.22
CA THR A 94 6.22 8.41 -18.86
C THR A 94 4.85 7.78 -19.10
N PHE A 95 3.99 7.77 -18.08
CA PHE A 95 2.62 7.29 -18.21
C PHE A 95 1.79 8.13 -19.16
N ALA A 96 2.00 9.44 -19.27
CA ALA A 96 1.27 10.28 -20.22
C ALA A 96 1.50 9.88 -21.68
N PHE A 97 2.69 9.37 -22.02
CA PHE A 97 3.06 9.01 -23.39
C PHE A 97 3.16 7.51 -23.65
N ALA A 98 3.12 6.67 -22.61
CA ALA A 98 3.16 5.24 -22.77
C ALA A 98 1.91 4.72 -23.52
N PRO A 99 2.07 3.73 -24.42
CA PRO A 99 0.95 3.02 -25.01
C PRO A 99 0.10 2.37 -23.91
N LEU A 100 -1.19 2.71 -23.88
CA LEU A 100 -2.15 2.09 -22.95
C LEU A 100 -2.29 0.61 -23.27
N TYR A 101 -2.43 -0.20 -22.22
CA TYR A 101 -2.73 -1.62 -22.32
C TYR A 101 -1.65 -2.47 -23.05
N GLY A 102 -0.45 -1.91 -23.23
CA GLY A 102 0.71 -2.62 -23.74
C GLY A 102 1.60 -3.18 -22.63
N GLY A 103 2.45 -4.15 -22.96
CA GLY A 103 3.41 -4.70 -22.00
C GLY A 103 4.39 -3.66 -21.42
N ALA A 104 4.62 -2.55 -22.13
CA ALA A 104 5.41 -1.43 -21.63
C ALA A 104 4.77 -0.75 -20.41
N ASP A 105 3.46 -0.56 -20.42
CA ASP A 105 2.72 0.04 -19.30
C ASP A 105 2.79 -0.86 -18.06
N THR A 106 2.56 -2.16 -18.24
CA THR A 106 2.74 -3.16 -17.17
C THR A 106 4.16 -3.16 -16.61
N ALA A 107 5.18 -3.16 -17.48
CA ALA A 107 6.58 -3.13 -17.06
C ALA A 107 6.92 -1.86 -16.27
N LEU A 108 6.35 -0.71 -16.65
CA LEU A 108 6.52 0.56 -15.94
C LEU A 108 5.86 0.55 -14.57
N VAL A 109 4.61 0.08 -14.47
CA VAL A 109 3.90 -0.04 -13.18
C VAL A 109 4.65 -0.98 -12.23
N VAL A 110 5.02 -2.17 -12.73
CA VAL A 110 5.76 -3.17 -11.94
C VAL A 110 7.13 -2.64 -11.56
N GLY A 111 7.87 -2.06 -12.51
CA GLY A 111 9.19 -1.49 -12.28
C GLY A 111 9.17 -0.35 -11.26
N LEU A 112 8.17 0.54 -11.34
CA LEU A 112 7.97 1.61 -10.36
C LEU A 112 7.63 1.05 -8.98
N GLY A 113 6.75 0.04 -8.91
CA GLY A 113 6.43 -0.67 -7.67
C GLY A 113 7.68 -1.28 -7.02
N VAL A 114 8.48 -2.02 -7.79
CA VAL A 114 9.74 -2.62 -7.35
C VAL A 114 10.76 -1.57 -6.92
N LEU A 115 10.88 -0.47 -7.65
CA LEU A 115 11.81 0.62 -7.34
C LEU A 115 11.40 1.38 -6.06
N LEU A 116 10.09 1.49 -5.80
CA LEU A 116 9.57 2.12 -4.60
C LEU A 116 9.59 1.21 -3.37
N LEU A 117 9.66 -0.12 -3.53
CA LEU A 117 9.70 -1.07 -2.42
C LEU A 117 10.82 -0.74 -1.41
N PRO A 118 12.10 -0.55 -1.81
CA PRO A 118 13.16 -0.15 -0.88
C PRO A 118 12.85 1.17 -0.14
N VAL A 119 12.21 2.14 -0.80
CA VAL A 119 11.87 3.44 -0.22
C VAL A 119 10.82 3.31 0.88
N VAL A 120 9.86 2.41 0.70
CA VAL A 120 8.80 2.14 1.67
C VAL A 120 9.29 1.19 2.78
N TRP A 121 10.12 0.20 2.43
CA TRP A 121 10.55 -0.86 3.35
C TRP A 121 11.71 -0.45 4.26
N ALA A 122 12.61 0.43 3.80
CA ALA A 122 13.72 0.96 4.59
C ALA A 122 13.25 1.74 5.83
N ASP A 123 11.98 2.17 5.86
CA ASP A 123 11.42 3.01 6.92
C ASP A 123 10.60 2.22 7.96
N ARG A 124 10.58 0.87 7.95
CA ARG A 124 10.03 0.14 9.12
C ARG A 124 10.92 0.46 10.32
N PRO A 125 10.41 1.16 11.36
CA PRO A 125 11.16 1.29 12.60
C PRO A 125 11.50 -0.12 13.05
N ARG A 126 12.72 -0.32 13.56
CA ARG A 126 13.14 -1.57 14.21
C ARG A 126 12.22 -1.82 15.42
N ALA A 127 11.01 -2.28 15.17
CA ALA A 127 10.04 -2.70 16.18
C ALA A 127 10.45 -4.03 16.82
N SER A 128 11.47 -4.69 16.26
CA SER A 128 12.16 -5.83 16.83
C SER A 128 13.28 -5.37 17.76
N GLY A 129 12.91 -4.90 18.96
CA GLY A 129 13.64 -5.19 20.21
C GLY A 129 15.09 -4.71 20.38
N ALA A 130 15.63 -3.83 19.54
CA ALA A 130 16.91 -3.20 19.84
C ALA A 130 16.68 -2.18 20.97
N VAL A 131 16.95 -2.63 22.20
CA VAL A 131 16.99 -1.81 23.40
C VAL A 131 18.10 -0.77 23.21
N ASP A 132 17.76 0.39 22.66
CA ASP A 132 18.60 1.58 22.80
C ASP A 132 18.53 1.99 24.28
N THR A 133 19.53 1.59 25.05
CA THR A 133 19.68 1.80 26.50
C THR A 133 19.87 3.27 26.91
N GLY A 134 19.45 4.25 26.11
CA GLY A 134 19.66 5.66 26.46
C GLY A 134 18.86 6.72 25.69
N GLY A 135 17.99 6.34 24.76
CA GLY A 135 17.21 7.29 23.95
C GLY A 135 15.73 7.29 24.36
N ARG A 136 15.21 8.46 24.74
CA ARG A 136 13.79 8.74 25.09
C ARG A 136 12.77 7.90 24.30
N PRO A 137 11.69 7.39 24.93
CA PRO A 137 10.63 6.65 24.25
C PRO A 137 9.89 7.51 23.22
N GLN A 138 10.28 7.43 21.95
CA GLN A 138 9.83 8.32 20.87
C GLN A 138 8.49 7.92 20.20
N SER A 139 7.51 7.37 20.91
CA SER A 139 6.21 7.07 20.24
C SER A 139 4.96 7.03 21.10
N GLN A 140 5.04 7.23 22.42
CA GLN A 140 3.84 7.25 23.25
C GLN A 140 3.10 8.60 23.23
N ASP A 141 3.80 9.71 22.94
CA ASP A 141 3.23 11.07 22.93
C ASP A 141 2.88 11.60 21.54
N ALA A 142 2.66 10.71 20.55
CA ALA A 142 1.98 11.13 19.33
C ALA A 142 0.61 11.69 19.75
N ALA A 143 0.44 13.01 19.59
CA ALA A 143 -0.72 13.74 20.09
C ALA A 143 -2.01 12.97 19.75
N PRO A 144 -2.95 12.79 20.70
CA PRO A 144 -4.21 12.06 20.48
C PRO A 144 -4.94 12.46 19.19
N GLU A 145 -4.79 13.72 18.79
CA GLU A 145 -5.30 14.29 17.55
C GLU A 145 -4.71 13.66 16.28
N ALA A 146 -3.40 13.38 16.23
CA ALA A 146 -2.75 12.75 15.09
C ALA A 146 -3.27 11.32 14.88
N ARG A 147 -3.39 10.54 15.97
CA ARG A 147 -3.98 9.19 15.95
C ARG A 147 -5.44 9.23 15.50
N ALA A 148 -6.23 10.17 16.00
CA ALA A 148 -7.62 10.34 15.59
C ALA A 148 -7.72 10.71 14.09
N ALA A 149 -6.84 11.57 13.58
CA ALA A 149 -6.82 11.95 12.18
C ALA A 149 -6.43 10.78 11.25
N ILE A 150 -5.43 9.97 11.64
CA ILE A 150 -5.06 8.75 10.91
C ILE A 150 -6.24 7.77 10.88
N ARG A 151 -6.91 7.57 12.03
CA ARG A 151 -8.09 6.69 12.09
C ARG A 151 -9.23 7.17 11.19
N ARG A 152 -9.53 8.48 11.20
CA ARG A 152 -10.55 9.07 10.31
C ARG A 152 -10.19 8.87 8.84
N ALA A 153 -8.94 9.12 8.47
CA ALA A 153 -8.48 8.88 7.10
C ALA A 153 -8.60 7.41 6.72
N ALA A 154 -8.18 6.48 7.58
CA ALA A 154 -8.29 5.05 7.33
C ALA A 154 -9.77 4.62 7.16
N ILE A 155 -10.68 5.12 7.98
CA ILE A 155 -12.12 4.84 7.86
C ILE A 155 -12.66 5.40 6.54
N ALA A 156 -12.36 6.65 6.20
CA ALA A 156 -12.82 7.27 4.97
C ALA A 156 -12.34 6.51 3.73
N TRP A 157 -11.04 6.16 3.68
CA TRP A 157 -10.48 5.37 2.59
C TRP A 157 -11.05 3.94 2.54
N SER A 158 -11.24 3.30 3.70
CA SER A 158 -11.87 1.98 3.75
C SER A 158 -13.29 2.02 3.20
N ALA A 159 -14.07 3.06 3.54
CA ALA A 159 -15.42 3.24 3.02
C ALA A 159 -15.44 3.42 1.49
N VAL A 160 -14.51 4.24 0.95
CA VAL A 160 -14.37 4.42 -0.52
C VAL A 160 -14.02 3.10 -1.20
N ILE A 161 -13.07 2.34 -0.66
CA ILE A 161 -12.65 1.04 -1.21
C ILE A 161 -13.83 0.05 -1.17
N VAL A 162 -14.50 -0.08 -0.02
CA VAL A 162 -15.65 -0.99 0.13
C VAL A 162 -16.78 -0.61 -0.83
N ALA A 163 -17.07 0.68 -0.98
CA ALA A 163 -18.06 1.16 -1.93
C ALA A 163 -17.67 0.84 -3.38
N GLY A 164 -16.41 1.05 -3.76
CA GLY A 164 -15.89 0.69 -5.08
C GLY A 164 -15.96 -0.82 -5.35
N CYS A 165 -15.58 -1.65 -4.38
CA CYS A 165 -15.71 -3.11 -4.50
C CYS A 165 -17.17 -3.54 -4.61
N ALA A 166 -18.06 -2.97 -3.80
CA ALA A 166 -19.50 -3.26 -3.87
C ALA A 166 -20.09 -2.86 -5.22
N TRP A 167 -19.67 -1.72 -5.78
CA TRP A 167 -20.04 -1.29 -7.13
C TRP A 167 -19.60 -2.30 -8.19
N GLU A 168 -18.32 -2.69 -8.21
CA GLU A 168 -17.79 -3.67 -9.17
C GLU A 168 -18.52 -5.02 -9.10
N ILE A 169 -18.79 -5.50 -7.88
CA ILE A 169 -19.54 -6.75 -7.69
C ILE A 169 -20.97 -6.61 -8.21
N ALA A 170 -21.65 -5.50 -7.91
CA ALA A 170 -22.99 -5.23 -8.39
C ALA A 170 -23.04 -5.13 -9.92
N ALA A 171 -22.13 -4.35 -10.53
CA ALA A 171 -22.00 -4.22 -11.98
C ALA A 171 -21.77 -5.58 -12.65
N PHE A 172 -20.88 -6.42 -12.09
CA PHE A 172 -20.63 -7.76 -12.60
C PHE A 172 -21.89 -8.64 -12.62
N PHE A 173 -22.63 -8.71 -11.51
CA PHE A 173 -23.84 -9.56 -11.44
C PHE A 173 -24.98 -9.02 -12.30
N LEU A 174 -25.19 -7.71 -12.34
CA LEU A 174 -26.26 -7.08 -13.12
C LEU A 174 -25.95 -7.11 -14.63
N GLY A 175 -24.69 -6.90 -15.01
CA GLY A 175 -24.24 -6.86 -16.41
C GLY A 175 -24.20 -8.23 -17.10
N ARG A 176 -24.14 -9.34 -16.36
CA ARG A 176 -23.98 -10.70 -16.93
C ARG A 176 -25.16 -11.18 -17.79
N SER A 177 -26.35 -10.61 -17.62
CA SER A 177 -27.58 -11.14 -18.22
C SER A 177 -27.66 -10.94 -19.75
N SER A 178 -27.05 -9.87 -20.28
CA SER A 178 -27.01 -9.58 -21.72
C SER A 178 -26.01 -8.45 -22.02
N PRO A 179 -25.53 -8.31 -23.27
CA PRO A 179 -24.70 -7.17 -23.67
C PRO A 179 -25.36 -5.80 -23.44
N ALA A 180 -26.69 -5.73 -23.49
CA ALA A 180 -27.42 -4.51 -23.18
C ALA A 180 -27.35 -4.16 -21.68
N ALA A 181 -27.37 -5.18 -20.81
CA ALA A 181 -27.21 -5.00 -19.38
C ALA A 181 -25.80 -4.56 -19.00
N GLU A 182 -24.77 -5.05 -19.68
CA GLU A 182 -23.38 -4.62 -19.49
C GLU A 182 -23.22 -3.11 -19.70
N ASN A 183 -23.84 -2.56 -20.76
CA ASN A 183 -23.85 -1.12 -21.02
C ASN A 183 -24.67 -0.31 -20.00
N ALA A 184 -25.72 -0.92 -19.42
CA ALA A 184 -26.57 -0.26 -18.42
C ALA A 184 -25.93 -0.20 -17.03
N PHE A 185 -25.04 -1.14 -16.72
CA PHE A 185 -24.34 -1.26 -15.44
C PHE A 185 -22.82 -1.35 -15.66
N PRO A 186 -22.18 -0.29 -16.18
CA PRO A 186 -20.77 -0.32 -16.52
C PRO A 186 -19.90 -0.51 -15.27
N ALA A 187 -18.80 -1.24 -15.42
CA ALA A 187 -17.81 -1.36 -14.36
C ALA A 187 -17.18 0.01 -14.06
N LEU A 188 -16.63 0.19 -12.86
CA LEU A 188 -15.95 1.43 -12.51
C LEU A 188 -14.74 1.64 -13.42
N SER A 189 -14.08 0.55 -13.84
CA SER A 189 -13.04 0.58 -14.86
C SER A 189 -13.50 1.27 -16.16
N ASP A 190 -14.70 0.95 -16.63
CA ASP A 190 -15.22 1.46 -17.91
C ASP A 190 -15.56 2.94 -17.82
N LEU A 191 -16.00 3.39 -16.63
CA LEU A 191 -16.25 4.80 -16.34
C LEU A 191 -14.95 5.63 -16.26
N VAL A 192 -13.87 5.01 -15.78
CA VAL A 192 -12.57 5.66 -15.62
C VAL A 192 -11.74 5.59 -16.91
N ASP A 193 -11.99 4.62 -17.78
CA ASP A 193 -11.27 4.39 -19.02
C ASP A 193 -11.12 5.65 -19.90
N PRO A 194 -12.16 6.46 -20.15
CA PRO A 194 -11.99 7.69 -20.94
C PRO A 194 -11.03 8.71 -20.32
N ALA A 195 -11.00 8.80 -18.99
CA ALA A 195 -10.09 9.69 -18.28
C ALA A 195 -8.64 9.18 -18.35
N VAL A 196 -8.44 7.86 -18.34
CA VAL A 196 -7.12 7.23 -18.49
C VAL A 196 -6.64 7.25 -19.94
N ALA A 197 -7.58 7.18 -20.89
CA ALA A 197 -7.31 7.28 -22.32
C ALA A 197 -6.78 8.66 -22.72
N TRP A 198 -7.16 9.72 -21.99
CA TRP A 198 -6.72 11.07 -22.25
C TRP A 198 -5.36 11.37 -21.56
N PRO A 199 -4.26 11.58 -22.32
CA PRO A 199 -2.91 11.72 -21.75
C PRO A 199 -2.78 12.75 -20.61
N PRO A 200 -3.37 13.95 -20.68
CA PRO A 200 -3.29 14.93 -19.59
C PRO A 200 -4.00 14.46 -18.32
N ALA A 201 -5.19 13.87 -18.43
CA ALA A 201 -5.91 13.35 -17.27
C ALA A 201 -5.18 12.17 -16.63
N ARG A 202 -4.65 11.26 -17.45
CA ARG A 202 -3.78 10.17 -16.97
C ARG A 202 -2.56 10.68 -16.20
N ALA A 203 -1.86 11.70 -16.72
CA ALA A 203 -0.75 12.33 -16.02
C ALA A 203 -1.19 12.91 -14.66
N ALA A 204 -2.32 13.62 -14.64
CA ALA A 204 -2.88 14.19 -13.42
C ALA A 204 -3.25 13.12 -12.39
N LEU A 205 -3.84 12.00 -12.83
CA LEU A 205 -4.16 10.85 -11.97
C LEU A 205 -2.90 10.23 -11.36
N VAL A 206 -1.84 10.03 -12.14
CA VAL A 206 -0.56 9.51 -11.65
C VAL A 206 0.07 10.47 -10.63
N VAL A 207 0.06 11.77 -10.90
CA VAL A 207 0.56 12.78 -9.95
C VAL A 207 -0.26 12.74 -8.65
N LEU A 208 -1.58 12.75 -8.73
CA LEU A 208 -2.47 12.72 -7.57
C LEU A 208 -2.24 11.46 -6.74
N TRP A 209 -2.12 10.30 -7.41
CA TRP A 209 -1.88 9.01 -6.77
C TRP A 209 -0.55 8.98 -6.03
N LEU A 210 0.55 9.30 -6.71
CA LEU A 210 1.88 9.23 -6.10
C LEU A 210 2.11 10.34 -5.06
N ALA A 211 1.61 11.55 -5.29
CA ALA A 211 1.67 12.63 -4.30
C ALA A 211 0.82 12.31 -3.07
N GLY A 212 -0.36 11.72 -3.25
CA GLY A 212 -1.21 11.22 -2.17
C GLY A 212 -0.49 10.16 -1.33
N GLY A 213 0.09 9.14 -1.99
CA GLY A 213 0.90 8.12 -1.33
C GLY A 213 2.09 8.71 -0.57
N TYR A 214 2.83 9.63 -1.19
CA TYR A 214 3.94 10.34 -0.57
C TYR A 214 3.50 11.16 0.66
N ALA A 215 2.37 11.87 0.58
CA ALA A 215 1.83 12.64 1.68
C ALA A 215 1.40 11.75 2.86
N LEU A 216 0.78 10.60 2.58
CA LEU A 216 0.40 9.62 3.59
C LEU A 216 1.64 9.03 4.28
N LEU A 217 2.66 8.63 3.52
CA LEU A 217 3.92 8.13 4.06
C LEU A 217 4.60 9.19 4.94
N ARG A 218 4.68 10.44 4.47
CA ARG A 218 5.28 11.54 5.24
C ARG A 218 4.51 11.83 6.52
N ARG A 219 3.18 11.73 6.50
CA ARG A 219 2.34 11.93 7.69
C ARG A 219 2.49 10.79 8.69
N GLY A 220 2.60 9.54 8.22
CA GLY A 220 2.86 8.38 9.09
C GLY A 220 4.23 8.38 9.76
N ARG A 221 5.20 9.14 9.22
CA ARG A 221 6.55 9.32 9.80
C ARG A 221 6.64 10.41 10.88
N ARG A 222 5.62 11.26 11.03
CA ARG A 222 5.58 12.34 12.02
C ARG A 222 4.76 11.91 13.22
#